data_AF-Q4DY33-F1
#
_entry.id   AF-Q4DY33-F1
#
_cell.length_a   1.000
_cell.length_b   1.000
_cell.length_c   1.000
_cell.angle_alpha   90.00
_cell.angle_beta   90.00
_cell.angle_gamma   90.00
#
_symmetry.space_group_name_H-M   'P 1'
#
loop_
_entity.id
_entity.type
_entity.pdbx_description
1 polymer ?
#
loop_
_entity_poly.entity_id
_entity_poly.type
_entity_poly.pdbx_seq_one_letter_code
_entity_poly.pdbx_strand_id
1 'polypeptide(L)'
;MDVVATPLWSSPPCGSPMAGTVSSGNPLFHVGRSYYRSAAKAYNMTRYVVESLKLDETVLATSMAYWHTFVDRLELRKFDEIVLSASCVFLASKVEHYKVRLNRVIALVFEISGEGDEMEGWRRMLLEMELLVCHTLGFNFQIIHPMKRIVELVPEDHTQVLECAHRLFLLSFMTPLCVRVPADEVAEALVYLAADGAGQLEPYAGKFRCDAVERREGIINVMIDALAVMRKNTSLPKVDDMIVARRKRMREQESFRPSVAHSSGGTGSLDVTPSAFLVE
;
A
#
# COMPACT_ATOMS: atom_id res chain seq x y z
N MET A 1 14.40 -24.67 38.97
CA MET A 1 15.41 -24.26 37.96
C MET A 1 14.80 -24.67 36.64
N ASP A 2 13.85 -23.88 36.15
CA ASP A 2 13.00 -24.28 35.04
C ASP A 2 13.47 -23.62 33.75
N VAL A 3 13.76 -24.51 32.80
CA VAL A 3 14.35 -24.24 31.49
C VAL A 3 13.27 -23.69 30.57
N VAL A 4 13.49 -22.47 30.11
CA VAL A 4 12.68 -21.80 29.08
C VAL A 4 12.96 -22.47 27.73
N ALA A 5 11.94 -23.11 27.15
CA ALA A 5 11.97 -23.64 25.79
C ALA A 5 11.56 -22.55 24.78
N THR A 6 12.49 -22.18 23.89
CA THR A 6 12.24 -21.35 22.70
C THR A 6 11.66 -22.20 21.55
N PRO A 7 10.64 -21.75 20.81
CA PRO A 7 10.17 -22.47 19.64
C PRO A 7 11.05 -22.17 18.41
N LEU A 8 11.61 -23.23 17.82
CA LEU A 8 12.26 -23.21 16.50
C LEU A 8 11.18 -23.12 15.39
N TRP A 9 11.25 -22.08 14.55
CA TRP A 9 10.46 -22.01 13.32
C TRP A 9 11.22 -22.66 12.15
N SER A 10 10.80 -23.86 11.80
CA SER A 10 11.16 -24.55 10.56
C SER A 10 10.39 -23.92 9.40
N SER A 11 11.08 -23.42 8.37
CA SER A 11 10.44 -22.92 7.14
C SER A 11 9.87 -24.07 6.30
N PRO A 12 8.66 -23.97 5.71
CA PRO A 12 8.19 -24.93 4.72
C PRO A 12 8.81 -24.66 3.33
N PRO A 13 8.96 -25.69 2.47
CA PRO A 13 9.68 -25.59 1.20
C PRO A 13 8.87 -24.83 0.14
N CYS A 14 9.58 -24.01 -0.66
CA CYS A 14 9.06 -23.27 -1.80
C CYS A 14 8.38 -24.20 -2.83
N GLY A 15 7.08 -23.99 -3.05
CA GLY A 15 6.35 -24.50 -4.22
C GLY A 15 6.50 -23.54 -5.40
N SER A 16 6.79 -24.10 -6.58
CA SER A 16 7.06 -23.41 -7.85
C SER A 16 5.93 -22.46 -8.30
N PRO A 17 6.23 -21.33 -8.97
CA PRO A 17 5.18 -20.46 -9.50
C PRO A 17 4.56 -21.05 -10.78
N MET A 18 3.24 -21.14 -10.81
CA MET A 18 2.48 -21.47 -12.02
C MET A 18 2.73 -20.42 -13.10
N ALA A 19 3.03 -20.89 -14.32
CA ALA A 19 3.20 -20.08 -15.51
C ALA A 19 1.90 -19.32 -15.85
N GLY A 20 1.92 -18.01 -15.65
CA GLY A 20 0.89 -17.08 -16.12
C GLY A 20 1.40 -16.30 -17.33
N THR A 21 0.60 -16.28 -18.39
CA THR A 21 0.83 -15.66 -19.70
C THR A 21 1.49 -14.27 -19.62
N VAL A 22 2.63 -14.13 -20.29
CA VAL A 22 3.42 -12.89 -20.40
C VAL A 22 2.63 -11.86 -21.22
N SER A 23 2.08 -10.84 -20.55
CA SER A 23 1.72 -9.57 -21.20
C SER A 23 3.00 -8.74 -21.29
N SER A 24 3.33 -8.25 -22.48
CA SER A 24 4.53 -7.47 -22.83
C SER A 24 4.59 -6.06 -22.17
N GLY A 25 4.02 -5.90 -20.98
CA GLY A 25 4.08 -4.67 -20.19
C GLY A 25 5.32 -4.64 -19.31
N ASN A 26 5.93 -3.46 -19.16
CA ASN A 26 7.04 -3.25 -18.23
C ASN A 26 6.63 -3.72 -16.81
N PRO A 27 7.29 -4.73 -16.22
CA PRO A 27 6.86 -5.38 -14.97
C PRO A 27 6.78 -4.41 -13.78
N LEU A 28 7.46 -3.26 -13.87
CA LEU A 28 7.39 -2.19 -12.87
C LEU A 28 5.96 -1.69 -12.62
N PHE A 29 5.13 -1.66 -13.65
CA PHE A 29 3.80 -1.05 -13.62
C PHE A 29 2.65 -2.06 -13.54
N HIS A 30 2.93 -3.35 -13.47
CA HIS A 30 1.89 -4.37 -13.30
C HIS A 30 1.65 -4.65 -11.82
N VAL A 31 0.51 -4.17 -11.30
CA VAL A 31 0.11 -4.35 -9.89
C VAL A 31 -1.26 -5.00 -9.81
N GLY A 32 -1.35 -6.11 -9.08
CA GLY A 32 -2.59 -6.87 -8.93
C GLY A 32 -3.65 -6.17 -8.06
N ARG A 33 -4.93 -6.42 -8.33
CA ARG A 33 -6.05 -5.85 -7.54
C ARG A 33 -5.97 -6.20 -6.05
N SER A 34 -5.47 -7.38 -5.69
CA SER A 34 -5.27 -7.78 -4.29
C SER A 34 -4.29 -6.87 -3.57
N TYR A 35 -3.19 -6.49 -4.23
CA TYR A 35 -2.19 -5.57 -3.70
C TYR A 35 -2.81 -4.22 -3.36
N TYR A 36 -3.55 -3.62 -4.29
CA TYR A 36 -4.23 -2.34 -4.06
C TYR A 36 -5.21 -2.41 -2.88
N ARG A 37 -5.91 -3.54 -2.68
CA ARG A 37 -6.82 -3.70 -1.54
C ARG A 37 -6.05 -3.75 -0.21
N SER A 38 -4.97 -4.51 -0.13
CA SER A 38 -4.12 -4.57 1.08
C SER A 38 -3.47 -3.21 1.36
N ALA A 39 -2.90 -2.56 0.34
CA ALA A 39 -2.32 -1.23 0.46
C ALA A 39 -3.35 -0.18 0.90
N ALA A 40 -4.59 -0.25 0.40
CA ALA A 40 -5.66 0.65 0.84
C ALA A 40 -6.04 0.45 2.31
N LYS A 41 -6.06 -0.79 2.81
CA LYS A 41 -6.29 -1.07 4.24
C LYS A 41 -5.18 -0.47 5.09
N ALA A 42 -3.91 -0.76 4.72
CA ALA A 42 -2.73 -0.23 5.41
C ALA A 42 -2.72 1.31 5.41
N TYR A 43 -3.04 1.94 4.27
CA TYR A 43 -3.12 3.38 4.13
C TYR A 43 -4.21 4.00 5.01
N ASN A 44 -5.44 3.47 4.97
CA ASN A 44 -6.54 4.01 5.78
C ASN A 44 -6.24 3.87 7.28
N MET A 45 -5.64 2.75 7.69
CA MET A 45 -5.25 2.53 9.08
C MET A 45 -4.13 3.47 9.52
N THR A 46 -3.08 3.58 8.71
CA THR A 46 -1.96 4.50 8.91
C THR A 46 -2.45 5.94 9.03
N ARG A 47 -3.34 6.35 8.12
CA ARG A 47 -3.96 7.66 8.13
C ARG A 47 -4.75 7.92 9.41
N TYR A 48 -5.58 6.97 9.84
CA TYR A 48 -6.34 7.08 11.07
C TYR A 48 -5.44 7.33 12.29
N VAL A 49 -4.35 6.57 12.42
CA VAL A 49 -3.39 6.73 13.52
C VAL A 49 -2.66 8.07 13.44
N VAL A 50 -2.17 8.46 12.27
CA VAL A 50 -1.48 9.75 12.03
C VAL A 50 -2.39 10.93 12.40
N GLU A 51 -3.63 10.94 11.93
CA GLU A 51 -4.61 12.01 12.22
C GLU A 51 -5.00 12.02 13.71
N SER A 52 -5.25 10.86 14.32
CA SER A 52 -5.61 10.73 15.74
C SER A 52 -4.50 11.21 16.68
N LEU A 53 -3.24 11.01 16.27
CA LEU A 53 -2.07 11.45 17.02
C LEU A 53 -1.60 12.86 16.64
N LYS A 54 -2.27 13.53 15.69
CA LYS A 54 -1.92 14.86 15.17
C LYS A 54 -0.48 14.92 14.65
N LEU A 55 -0.09 13.91 13.88
CA LEU A 55 1.21 13.84 13.21
C LEU A 55 1.09 14.40 11.79
N ASP A 56 2.20 14.87 11.24
CA ASP A 56 2.24 15.40 9.88
C ASP A 56 2.15 14.29 8.82
N GLU A 57 1.81 14.70 7.59
CA GLU A 57 1.74 13.81 6.42
C GLU A 57 3.08 13.16 6.07
N THR A 58 4.22 13.71 6.53
CA THR A 58 5.52 13.06 6.36
C THR A 58 5.59 11.73 7.10
N VAL A 59 4.95 11.60 8.26
CA VAL A 59 4.86 10.33 9.00
C VAL A 59 4.03 9.31 8.22
N LEU A 60 2.91 9.76 7.62
CA LEU A 60 2.08 8.91 6.75
C LEU A 60 2.89 8.40 5.56
N ALA A 61 3.59 9.31 4.87
CA ALA A 61 4.39 9.00 3.70
C ALA A 61 5.54 8.03 4.03
N THR A 62 6.30 8.30 5.10
CA THR A 62 7.41 7.45 5.56
C THR A 62 6.90 6.07 6.01
N SER A 63 5.79 6.02 6.75
CA SER A 63 5.16 4.75 7.17
C SER A 63 4.75 3.89 5.97
N MET A 64 4.08 4.49 4.98
CA MET A 64 3.65 3.76 3.79
C MET A 64 4.82 3.33 2.92
N ALA A 65 5.88 4.13 2.81
CA ALA A 65 7.10 3.71 2.12
C ALA A 65 7.75 2.48 2.79
N TYR A 66 7.78 2.45 4.13
CA TYR A 66 8.26 1.28 4.88
C TYR A 66 7.37 0.06 4.64
N TRP A 67 6.05 0.23 4.70
CA TRP A 67 5.09 -0.84 4.43
C TRP A 67 5.30 -1.39 3.00
N HIS A 68 5.37 -0.54 1.99
CA HIS A 68 5.60 -0.99 0.60
C HIS A 68 6.95 -1.70 0.43
N THR A 69 8.02 -1.17 1.04
CA THR A 69 9.35 -1.80 0.96
C THR A 69 9.35 -3.18 1.63
N PHE A 70 8.66 -3.30 2.77
CA PHE A 70 8.51 -4.57 3.47
C PHE A 70 7.79 -5.60 2.60
N VAL A 71 6.66 -5.22 2.01
CA VAL A 71 5.82 -6.10 1.18
C VAL A 71 6.48 -6.47 -0.15
N ASP A 72 7.31 -5.58 -0.71
CA ASP A 72 8.04 -5.86 -1.95
C ASP A 72 9.18 -6.87 -1.71
N ARG A 73 9.82 -6.83 -0.52
CA ARG A 73 10.90 -7.75 -0.14
C ARG A 73 10.41 -9.07 0.48
N LEU A 74 9.29 -9.02 1.21
CA LEU A 74 8.71 -10.14 1.94
C LEU A 74 7.23 -10.29 1.56
N GLU A 75 6.80 -11.50 1.23
CA GLU A 75 5.39 -11.73 0.93
C GLU A 75 4.48 -11.49 2.16
N LEU A 76 3.49 -10.58 2.01
CA LEU A 76 2.50 -10.25 3.05
C LEU A 76 1.82 -11.44 3.71
N ARG A 77 1.68 -12.57 3.00
CA ARG A 77 0.97 -13.76 3.47
C ARG A 77 1.48 -14.35 4.79
N LYS A 78 2.66 -13.90 5.25
CA LYS A 78 3.30 -14.36 6.47
C LYS A 78 3.05 -13.46 7.69
N PHE A 79 2.43 -12.30 7.53
CA PHE A 79 2.36 -11.28 8.58
C PHE A 79 0.98 -10.64 8.69
N ASP A 80 0.60 -10.26 9.90
CA ASP A 80 -0.63 -9.50 10.13
C ASP A 80 -0.48 -8.07 9.59
N GLU A 81 -1.39 -7.68 8.68
CA GLU A 81 -1.34 -6.39 7.98
C GLU A 81 -1.51 -5.20 8.95
N ILE A 82 -2.28 -5.35 10.03
CA ILE A 82 -2.55 -4.30 11.02
C ILE A 82 -1.33 -4.11 11.90
N VAL A 83 -0.74 -5.20 12.41
CA VAL A 83 0.50 -5.17 13.21
C VAL A 83 1.64 -4.55 12.40
N LEU A 84 1.81 -4.96 11.13
CA LEU A 84 2.81 -4.37 10.24
C LEU A 84 2.58 -2.86 10.08
N SER A 85 1.36 -2.45 9.76
CA SER A 85 1.03 -1.03 9.55
C SER A 85 1.27 -0.19 10.81
N ALA A 86 0.84 -0.67 11.98
CA ALA A 86 1.05 0.02 13.25
C ALA A 86 2.53 0.14 13.61
N SER A 87 3.32 -0.90 13.33
CA SER A 87 4.77 -0.90 13.55
C SER A 87 5.49 0.07 12.62
N CYS A 88 5.09 0.15 11.35
CA CYS A 88 5.59 1.14 10.40
C CYS A 88 5.29 2.57 10.86
N VAL A 89 4.07 2.85 11.36
CA VAL A 89 3.71 4.18 11.90
C VAL A 89 4.56 4.53 13.11
N PHE A 90 4.74 3.58 14.03
CA PHE A 90 5.57 3.80 15.22
C PHE A 90 7.02 4.10 14.84
N LEU A 91 7.62 3.30 13.96
CA LEU A 91 8.98 3.52 13.46
C LEU A 91 9.10 4.87 12.72
N ALA A 92 8.18 5.17 11.80
CA ALA A 92 8.16 6.42 11.05
C ALA A 92 8.05 7.63 11.98
N SER A 93 7.22 7.56 13.02
CA SER A 93 7.10 8.65 14.00
C SER A 93 8.43 8.95 14.70
N LYS A 94 9.22 7.93 15.04
CA LYS A 94 10.55 8.13 15.64
C LYS A 94 11.53 8.78 14.66
N VAL A 95 11.53 8.32 13.40
CA VAL A 95 12.42 8.83 12.34
C VAL A 95 12.11 10.28 11.98
N GLU A 96 10.82 10.63 11.92
CA GLU A 96 10.32 12.00 11.70
C GLU A 96 10.36 12.87 12.98
N HIS A 97 11.11 12.45 14.00
CA HIS A 97 11.35 13.17 15.25
C HIS A 97 10.12 13.44 16.15
N TYR A 98 9.04 12.68 15.96
CA TYR A 98 7.88 12.69 16.85
C TYR A 98 8.07 11.78 18.06
N LYS A 99 7.70 12.27 19.25
CA LYS A 99 7.73 11.49 20.50
C LYS A 99 6.37 10.81 20.72
N VAL A 100 6.13 9.72 20.00
CA VAL A 100 4.92 8.89 20.17
C VAL A 100 5.17 7.80 21.19
N ARG A 101 4.26 7.63 22.15
CA ARG A 101 4.28 6.47 23.07
C ARG A 101 3.65 5.28 22.36
N LEU A 102 4.34 4.13 22.34
CA LEU A 102 3.83 2.88 21.75
C LEU A 102 2.44 2.53 22.28
N ASN A 103 2.19 2.76 23.57
CA ASN A 103 0.90 2.49 24.19
C ASN A 103 -0.26 3.26 23.55
N ARG A 104 -0.02 4.48 23.06
CA ARG A 104 -1.06 5.26 22.37
C ARG A 104 -1.36 4.68 20.99
N VAL A 105 -0.35 4.16 20.29
CA VAL A 105 -0.55 3.48 19.01
C VAL A 105 -1.38 2.22 19.22
N ILE A 106 -1.02 1.38 20.20
CA ILE A 106 -1.75 0.15 20.53
C ILE A 106 -3.21 0.45 20.89
N ALA A 107 -3.44 1.42 21.78
CA ALA A 107 -4.80 1.79 22.20
C ALA A 107 -5.67 2.28 21.03
N LEU A 108 -5.10 3.01 20.07
CA LEU A 108 -5.83 3.46 18.88
C LEU A 108 -6.09 2.32 17.89
N VAL A 109 -5.10 1.43 17.72
CA VAL A 109 -5.13 0.41 16.67
C VAL A 109 -5.99 -0.79 17.05
N PHE A 110 -5.90 -1.22 18.31
CA PHE A 110 -6.53 -2.44 18.81
C PHE A 110 -7.66 -2.16 19.81
N GLU A 111 -7.99 -0.88 20.04
CA GLU A 111 -9.05 -0.43 20.97
C GLU A 111 -8.86 -0.92 22.41
N ILE A 112 -7.60 -1.10 22.82
CA ILE A 112 -7.24 -1.60 24.14
C ILE A 112 -7.12 -0.45 25.12
N SER A 113 -7.78 -0.59 26.27
CA SER A 113 -7.74 0.39 27.35
C SER A 113 -7.00 -0.16 28.57
N GLY A 114 -6.22 0.71 29.22
CA GLY A 114 -5.51 0.38 30.46
C GLY A 114 -4.17 -0.34 30.28
N GLU A 115 -3.56 -0.65 31.41
CA GLU A 115 -2.36 -1.50 31.48
C GLU A 115 -2.78 -2.92 31.88
N GLY A 116 -2.13 -3.93 31.31
CA GLY A 116 -2.44 -5.34 31.55
C GLY A 116 -1.68 -6.26 30.60
N ASP A 117 -1.88 -7.57 30.75
CA ASP A 117 -1.14 -8.59 29.99
C ASP A 117 -1.41 -8.51 28.49
N GLU A 118 -2.63 -8.17 28.09
CA GLU A 118 -2.99 -7.96 26.69
C GLU A 118 -2.16 -6.83 26.08
N MET A 119 -2.07 -5.71 26.79
CA MET A 119 -1.28 -4.56 26.39
C MET A 119 0.22 -4.88 26.27
N GLU A 120 0.77 -5.67 27.21
CA GLU A 120 2.15 -6.17 27.13
C GLU A 120 2.36 -7.14 25.96
N GLY A 121 1.35 -7.96 25.64
CA GLY A 121 1.36 -8.84 24.45
C GLY A 121 1.50 -8.03 23.16
N TRP A 122 0.67 -7.02 22.97
CA TRP A 122 0.75 -6.15 21.80
C TRP A 122 2.03 -5.32 21.76
N ARG A 123 2.52 -4.84 22.92
CA ARG A 123 3.83 -4.17 22.99
C ARG A 123 4.94 -5.05 22.43
N ARG A 124 5.04 -6.30 22.89
CA ARG A 124 6.05 -7.25 22.40
C ARG A 124 5.90 -7.49 20.90
N MET A 125 4.69 -7.77 20.44
CA MET A 125 4.44 -8.09 19.03
C MET A 125 4.75 -6.92 18.09
N LEU A 126 4.40 -5.68 18.45
CA LEU A 126 4.74 -4.49 17.64
C LEU A 126 6.24 -4.19 17.64
N LEU A 127 6.93 -4.41 18.77
CA LEU A 127 8.39 -4.20 18.84
C LEU A 127 9.17 -5.27 18.05
N GLU A 128 8.71 -6.52 18.08
CA GLU A 128 9.27 -7.60 17.25
C GLU A 128 9.06 -7.32 15.75
N MET A 129 7.85 -6.90 15.37
CA MET A 129 7.55 -6.50 14.01
C MET A 129 8.36 -5.26 13.58
N GLU A 130 8.49 -4.25 14.44
CA GLU A 130 9.33 -3.08 14.19
C GLU A 130 10.78 -3.49 13.90
N LEU A 131 11.35 -4.39 14.71
CA LEU A 131 12.70 -4.89 14.51
C LEU A 131 12.83 -5.62 13.16
N LEU A 132 11.83 -6.42 12.78
CA LEU A 132 11.80 -7.07 11.48
C LEU A 132 11.69 -6.06 10.32
N VAL A 133 10.90 -5.00 10.46
CA VAL A 133 10.84 -3.90 9.50
C VAL A 133 12.22 -3.25 9.36
N CYS A 134 12.91 -2.93 10.47
CA CYS A 134 14.25 -2.35 10.43
C CYS A 134 15.25 -3.21 9.67
N HIS A 135 15.28 -4.52 9.93
CA HIS A 135 16.10 -5.47 9.18
C HIS A 135 15.73 -5.51 7.71
N THR A 136 14.44 -5.54 7.40
CA THR A 136 13.94 -5.61 6.01
C THR A 136 14.30 -4.36 5.23
N LEU A 137 14.34 -3.19 5.87
CA LEU A 137 14.82 -1.93 5.27
C LEU A 137 16.34 -1.85 5.15
N GLY A 138 17.09 -2.78 5.76
CA GLY A 138 18.55 -2.71 5.86
C GLY A 138 19.03 -1.54 6.70
N PHE A 139 18.24 -1.13 7.70
CA PHE A 139 18.47 0.04 8.55
C PHE A 139 18.63 1.37 7.79
N ASN A 140 18.17 1.43 6.54
CA ASN A 140 18.06 2.69 5.81
C ASN A 140 16.65 3.28 5.99
N PHE A 141 16.57 4.30 6.83
CA PHE A 141 15.32 4.97 7.19
C PHE A 141 15.06 6.27 6.40
N GLN A 142 15.96 6.63 5.47
CA GLN A 142 15.81 7.87 4.71
C GLN A 142 14.80 7.68 3.58
N ILE A 143 13.69 8.42 3.62
CA ILE A 143 12.69 8.47 2.56
C ILE A 143 12.65 9.89 1.98
N ILE A 144 12.72 9.98 0.65
CA ILE A 144 12.59 11.24 -0.08
C ILE A 144 11.13 11.41 -0.50
N HIS A 145 10.48 12.46 -0.01
CA HIS A 145 9.09 12.77 -0.33
C HIS A 145 8.99 13.75 -1.51
N PRO A 146 8.29 13.42 -2.60
CA PRO A 146 8.22 14.25 -3.81
C PRO A 146 7.46 15.58 -3.66
N MET A 147 6.87 15.87 -2.50
CA MET A 147 6.01 17.06 -2.33
C MET A 147 6.74 18.37 -2.66
N LYS A 148 8.03 18.49 -2.30
CA LYS A 148 8.83 19.67 -2.65
C LYS A 148 8.89 19.88 -4.17
N ARG A 149 9.12 18.79 -4.92
CA ARG A 149 9.16 18.83 -6.40
C ARG A 149 7.81 19.21 -6.99
N ILE A 150 6.70 18.76 -6.40
CA ILE A 150 5.34 19.14 -6.82
C ILE A 150 5.14 20.65 -6.67
N VAL A 151 5.49 21.22 -5.52
CA VAL A 151 5.37 22.68 -5.27
C VAL A 151 6.24 23.48 -6.23
N GLU A 152 7.46 23.02 -6.54
CA GLU A 152 8.36 23.71 -7.49
C GLU A 152 7.84 23.69 -8.94
N LEU A 153 7.10 22.65 -9.33
CA LEU A 153 6.59 22.51 -10.70
C LEU A 153 5.34 23.36 -10.95
N VAL A 154 4.48 23.49 -9.95
CA VAL A 154 3.16 24.12 -10.06
C VAL A 154 3.26 25.63 -9.80
N PRO A 155 2.89 26.48 -10.78
CA PRO A 155 2.78 27.92 -10.57
C PRO A 155 1.85 28.26 -9.39
N GLU A 156 2.17 29.32 -8.63
CA GLU A 156 1.40 29.72 -7.43
C GLU A 156 -0.06 30.08 -7.73
N ASP A 157 -0.35 30.55 -8.95
CA ASP A 157 -1.69 30.90 -9.43
C ASP A 157 -2.54 29.68 -9.83
N HIS A 158 -1.93 28.49 -9.96
CA HIS A 158 -2.59 27.25 -10.36
C HIS A 158 -3.04 26.42 -9.15
N THR A 159 -3.83 27.04 -8.26
CA THR A 159 -4.26 26.42 -6.99
C THR A 159 -4.99 25.09 -7.16
N GLN A 160 -5.89 24.99 -8.15
CA GLN A 160 -6.64 23.75 -8.41
C GLN A 160 -5.72 22.58 -8.80
N VAL A 161 -4.66 22.84 -9.59
CA VAL A 161 -3.68 21.82 -9.97
C VAL A 161 -2.84 21.42 -8.76
N LEU A 162 -2.42 22.38 -7.94
CA LEU A 162 -1.65 22.11 -6.73
C LEU A 162 -2.44 21.24 -5.74
N GLU A 163 -3.70 21.59 -5.46
CA GLU A 163 -4.59 20.83 -4.57
C GLU A 163 -4.81 19.40 -5.08
N CYS A 164 -5.04 19.23 -6.39
CA CYS A 164 -5.21 17.91 -6.97
C CYS A 164 -3.90 17.11 -6.95
N ALA A 165 -2.77 17.72 -7.29
CA ALA A 165 -1.45 17.06 -7.28
C ALA A 165 -1.06 16.63 -5.87
N HIS A 166 -1.31 17.45 -4.85
CA HIS A 166 -1.10 17.10 -3.43
C HIS A 166 -2.00 15.92 -3.01
N ARG A 167 -3.29 15.95 -3.39
CA ARG A 167 -4.19 14.83 -3.15
C ARG A 167 -3.70 13.54 -3.83
N LEU A 168 -3.31 13.62 -5.10
CA LEU A 168 -2.75 12.50 -5.85
C LEU A 168 -1.46 11.97 -5.21
N PHE A 169 -0.61 12.85 -4.68
CA PHE A 169 0.59 12.47 -3.93
C PHE A 169 0.25 11.61 -2.73
N LEU A 170 -0.68 12.05 -1.88
CA LEU A 170 -1.11 11.25 -0.73
C LEU A 170 -1.74 9.91 -1.18
N LEU A 171 -2.56 9.94 -2.23
CA LEU A 171 -3.19 8.72 -2.74
C LEU A 171 -2.21 7.76 -3.43
N SER A 172 -1.05 8.26 -3.88
CA SER A 172 -0.01 7.44 -4.51
C SER A 172 0.60 6.42 -3.53
N PHE A 173 0.53 6.66 -2.23
CA PHE A 173 0.93 5.72 -1.18
C PHE A 173 -0.02 4.53 -1.01
N MET A 174 -1.05 4.40 -1.83
CA MET A 174 -1.77 3.13 -1.96
C MET A 174 -1.27 2.29 -3.16
N THR A 175 -0.15 2.70 -3.75
CA THR A 175 0.52 2.05 -4.88
C THR A 175 1.99 1.84 -4.54
N PRO A 176 2.66 0.85 -5.15
CA PRO A 176 4.09 0.63 -4.91
C PRO A 176 4.99 1.65 -5.62
N LEU A 177 4.45 2.74 -6.18
CA LEU A 177 5.25 3.71 -6.94
C LEU A 177 6.41 4.29 -6.13
N CYS A 178 6.19 4.55 -4.84
CA CYS A 178 7.22 5.09 -3.94
C CYS A 178 8.46 4.20 -3.77
N VAL A 179 8.37 2.90 -4.07
CA VAL A 179 9.50 1.95 -3.99
C VAL A 179 10.02 1.50 -5.36
N ARG A 180 9.25 1.73 -6.43
CA ARG A 180 9.57 1.26 -7.80
C ARG A 180 10.03 2.35 -8.76
N VAL A 181 9.72 3.60 -8.44
CA VAL A 181 9.92 4.75 -9.33
C VAL A 181 10.60 5.87 -8.56
N PRO A 182 11.59 6.56 -9.13
CA PRO A 182 12.20 7.74 -8.52
C PRO A 182 11.15 8.80 -8.14
N ALA A 183 11.30 9.41 -6.96
CA ALA A 183 10.34 10.39 -6.43
C ALA A 183 10.03 11.54 -7.41
N ASP A 184 11.05 12.07 -8.08
CA ASP A 184 10.88 13.17 -9.06
C ASP A 184 10.00 12.76 -10.26
N GLU A 185 10.14 11.54 -10.76
CA GLU A 185 9.30 11.04 -11.86
C GLU A 185 7.85 10.86 -11.42
N VAL A 186 7.63 10.38 -10.19
CA VAL A 186 6.28 10.31 -9.61
C VAL A 186 5.69 11.72 -9.49
N ALA A 187 6.44 12.68 -8.94
CA ALA A 187 6.01 14.06 -8.82
C ALA A 187 5.56 14.66 -10.17
N GLU A 188 6.39 14.49 -11.19
CA GLU A 188 6.13 14.99 -12.54
C GLU A 188 4.88 14.34 -13.16
N ALA A 189 4.71 13.03 -13.01
CA ALA A 189 3.53 12.33 -13.51
C ALA A 189 2.23 12.77 -12.80
N LEU A 190 2.28 13.02 -11.49
CA LEU A 190 1.11 13.49 -10.73
C LEU A 190 0.74 14.92 -11.12
N VAL A 191 1.72 15.81 -11.27
CA VAL A 191 1.49 17.19 -11.75
C VAL A 191 0.96 17.19 -13.17
N TYR A 192 1.51 16.36 -14.06
CA TYR A 192 1.01 16.20 -15.42
C TYR A 192 -0.46 15.76 -15.43
N LEU A 193 -0.82 14.73 -14.66
CA LEU A 193 -2.20 14.25 -14.56
C LEU A 193 -3.16 15.32 -14.03
N ALA A 194 -2.75 16.08 -13.01
CA ALA A 194 -3.55 17.16 -12.47
C ALA A 194 -3.70 18.33 -13.46
N ALA A 195 -2.62 18.75 -14.12
CA ALA A 195 -2.62 19.83 -15.10
C ALA A 195 -3.44 19.47 -16.35
N ASP A 196 -3.31 18.26 -16.88
CA ASP A 196 -4.16 17.77 -17.98
C ASP A 196 -5.63 17.66 -17.55
N GLY A 197 -5.88 17.19 -16.33
CA GLY A 197 -7.20 17.12 -15.71
C GLY A 197 -7.90 18.48 -15.59
N ALA A 198 -7.13 19.53 -15.29
CA ALA A 198 -7.60 20.92 -15.21
C ALA A 198 -7.64 21.63 -16.58
N GLY A 199 -7.14 21.01 -17.66
CA GLY A 199 -7.02 21.66 -18.97
C GLY A 199 -5.95 22.75 -19.03
N GLN A 200 -4.98 22.72 -18.11
CA GLN A 200 -3.93 23.73 -17.94
C GLN A 200 -2.55 23.16 -18.23
N LEU A 201 -2.38 22.30 -19.23
CA LEU A 201 -1.08 21.64 -19.48
C LEU A 201 -0.04 22.57 -20.13
N GLU A 202 -0.48 23.53 -20.95
CA GLU A 202 0.39 24.46 -21.71
C GLU A 202 1.46 25.15 -20.84
N PRO A 203 1.15 25.72 -19.66
CA PRO A 203 2.15 26.42 -18.82
C PRO A 203 3.21 25.50 -18.19
N TYR A 204 3.06 24.18 -18.34
CA TYR A 204 4.01 23.18 -17.85
C TYR A 204 4.90 22.62 -18.96
N ALA A 205 4.71 23.05 -20.22
CA ALA A 205 5.55 22.65 -21.34
C ALA A 205 7.03 22.91 -21.03
N GLY A 206 7.88 21.88 -21.16
CA GLY A 206 9.31 21.96 -20.90
C GLY A 206 9.74 21.94 -19.42
N LYS A 207 8.81 21.89 -18.45
CA LYS A 207 9.15 21.78 -17.02
C LYS A 207 9.40 20.34 -16.55
N PHE A 208 8.84 19.36 -17.27
CA PHE A 208 9.00 17.94 -16.99
C PHE A 208 10.34 17.44 -17.54
N ARG A 209 11.12 16.76 -16.70
CA ARG A 209 12.39 16.14 -17.09
C ARG A 209 12.20 14.74 -17.67
N CYS A 210 11.09 14.09 -17.36
CA CYS A 210 10.81 12.75 -17.85
C CYS A 210 10.52 12.77 -19.37
N ASP A 211 11.58 12.58 -20.16
CA ASP A 211 11.51 12.50 -21.63
C ASP A 211 10.70 11.28 -22.13
N ALA A 212 10.67 10.21 -21.33
CA ALA A 212 9.98 8.98 -21.69
C ALA A 212 8.47 9.06 -21.42
N VAL A 213 7.70 9.48 -22.43
CA VAL A 213 6.23 9.50 -22.41
C VAL A 213 5.64 8.18 -21.90
N GLU A 214 6.16 7.03 -22.37
CA GLU A 214 5.72 5.70 -21.96
C GLU A 214 5.84 5.47 -20.44
N ARG A 215 6.88 6.03 -19.82
CA ARG A 215 7.15 5.87 -18.39
C ARG A 215 6.19 6.70 -17.55
N ARG A 216 5.94 7.95 -17.95
CA ARG A 216 4.92 8.82 -17.35
C ARG A 216 3.52 8.19 -17.46
N GLU A 217 3.17 7.68 -18.65
CA GLU A 217 1.90 6.98 -18.87
C GLU A 217 1.80 5.69 -18.03
N GLY A 218 2.90 4.96 -17.83
CA GLY A 218 2.95 3.82 -16.91
C GLY A 218 2.59 4.18 -15.47
N ILE A 219 3.16 5.27 -14.95
CA ILE A 219 2.87 5.80 -13.61
C ILE A 219 1.39 6.23 -13.49
N ILE A 220 0.89 6.98 -14.49
CA ILE A 220 -0.51 7.43 -14.54
C ILE A 220 -1.45 6.22 -14.57
N ASN A 221 -1.14 5.18 -15.35
CA ASN A 221 -1.96 3.99 -15.41
C ASN A 221 -2.05 3.26 -14.06
N VAL A 222 -0.93 3.12 -13.34
CA VAL A 222 -0.93 2.55 -11.98
C VAL A 222 -1.80 3.38 -11.03
N MET A 223 -1.69 4.71 -11.08
CA MET A 223 -2.53 5.61 -10.29
C MET A 223 -4.01 5.43 -10.59
N ILE A 224 -4.41 5.49 -11.87
CA ILE A 224 -5.81 5.35 -12.28
C ILE A 224 -6.36 3.96 -11.93
N ASP A 225 -5.57 2.89 -12.08
CA ASP A 225 -5.96 1.54 -11.67
C ASP A 225 -6.19 1.43 -10.17
N ALA A 226 -5.26 1.95 -9.36
CA ALA A 226 -5.41 1.96 -7.92
C ALA A 226 -6.68 2.73 -7.51
N LEU A 227 -6.83 3.97 -7.98
CA LEU A 227 -7.98 4.83 -7.63
C LEU A 227 -9.31 4.21 -8.06
N ALA A 228 -9.33 3.50 -9.19
CA ALA A 228 -10.50 2.76 -9.67
C ALA A 228 -10.87 1.60 -8.73
N VAL A 229 -9.89 0.81 -8.29
CA VAL A 229 -10.06 -0.31 -7.36
C VAL A 229 -10.50 0.18 -5.98
N MET A 230 -9.86 1.23 -5.46
CA MET A 230 -10.04 1.74 -4.10
C MET A 230 -11.21 2.73 -3.97
N ARG A 231 -11.84 3.06 -5.10
CA ARG A 231 -12.98 3.96 -5.20
C ARG A 231 -12.72 5.37 -4.67
N LYS A 232 -11.53 5.88 -4.94
CA LYS A 232 -11.12 7.25 -4.57
C LYS A 232 -11.39 8.22 -5.73
N ASN A 233 -11.49 9.49 -5.41
CA ASN A 233 -11.66 10.60 -6.35
C ASN A 233 -10.55 11.64 -6.12
N THR A 234 -10.46 12.56 -7.05
CA THR A 234 -9.41 13.57 -7.14
C THR A 234 -9.93 14.99 -7.03
N SER A 235 -11.27 15.17 -7.10
CA SER A 235 -11.97 16.45 -7.17
C SER A 235 -11.78 17.20 -8.50
N LEU A 236 -11.12 16.59 -9.49
CA LEU A 236 -11.06 17.06 -10.88
C LEU A 236 -11.98 16.20 -11.76
N PRO A 237 -13.06 16.74 -12.35
CA PRO A 237 -14.03 15.97 -13.12
C PRO A 237 -13.42 15.09 -14.21
N LYS A 238 -12.50 15.63 -15.02
CA LYS A 238 -11.85 14.89 -16.10
C LYS A 238 -11.08 13.66 -15.61
N VAL A 239 -10.36 13.78 -14.49
CA VAL A 239 -9.60 12.66 -13.89
C VAL A 239 -10.56 11.67 -13.24
N ASP A 240 -11.60 12.16 -12.57
CA ASP A 240 -12.62 11.32 -11.95
C ASP A 240 -13.41 10.50 -12.99
N ASP A 241 -13.70 11.08 -14.15
CA ASP A 241 -14.30 10.38 -15.29
C ASP A 241 -13.39 9.26 -15.82
N MET A 242 -12.07 9.50 -15.91
CA MET A 242 -11.11 8.46 -16.27
C MET A 242 -11.11 7.30 -15.27
N ILE A 243 -11.20 7.59 -13.97
CA ILE A 243 -11.28 6.60 -12.89
C ILE A 243 -12.58 5.79 -12.98
N VAL A 244 -13.72 6.47 -13.19
CA VAL A 244 -15.03 5.81 -13.35
C VAL A 244 -15.05 4.92 -14.58
N ALA A 245 -14.53 5.40 -15.73
CA ALA A 245 -14.42 4.62 -16.95
C ALA A 245 -13.52 3.38 -16.76
N ARG A 246 -12.38 3.53 -16.06
CA ARG A 246 -11.50 2.40 -15.71
C ARG A 246 -12.22 1.37 -14.86
N ARG A 247 -12.95 1.80 -13.83
CA ARG A 247 -13.73 0.93 -12.95
C ARG A 247 -14.81 0.16 -13.72
N LYS A 248 -15.47 0.80 -14.68
CA LYS A 248 -16.47 0.15 -15.56
C LYS A 248 -15.83 -0.99 -16.37
N ARG A 249 -14.72 -0.70 -17.08
CA ARG A 249 -13.96 -1.72 -17.84
C ARG A 249 -13.51 -2.89 -16.97
N MET A 250 -13.06 -2.61 -15.75
CA MET A 250 -12.62 -3.63 -14.79
C MET A 250 -13.73 -4.60 -14.36
N ARG A 251 -14.99 -4.13 -14.27
CA ARG A 251 -16.17 -4.96 -13.94
C ARG A 251 -16.61 -5.80 -15.13
N GLU A 252 -16.58 -5.22 -16.32
CA GLU A 252 -16.92 -5.94 -17.56
C GLU A 252 -15.98 -7.14 -17.76
N GLN A 253 -14.68 -6.96 -17.56
CA GLN A 253 -13.70 -8.06 -17.61
C GLN A 253 -13.96 -9.19 -16.61
N GLU A 254 -14.51 -8.87 -15.42
CA GLU A 254 -14.89 -9.89 -14.43
C GLU A 254 -16.14 -10.65 -14.89
N SER A 255 -17.10 -9.98 -15.53
CA SER A 255 -18.32 -10.62 -16.05
C SER A 255 -18.08 -11.57 -17.22
N PHE A 256 -17.02 -11.36 -18.01
CA PHE A 256 -16.67 -12.24 -19.13
C PHE A 256 -15.85 -13.48 -18.73
N ARG A 257 -15.43 -13.62 -17.45
CA ARG A 257 -14.81 -14.87 -17.01
C ARG A 257 -15.92 -15.92 -16.84
N PRO A 258 -15.95 -16.99 -17.66
CA PRO A 258 -16.93 -18.05 -17.48
C PRO A 258 -16.70 -18.66 -16.10
N SER A 259 -17.72 -18.67 -15.24
CA SER A 259 -17.70 -19.51 -14.04
C SER A 259 -17.49 -20.95 -14.52
N VAL A 260 -16.31 -21.50 -14.25
CA VAL A 260 -16.07 -22.94 -14.39
C VAL A 260 -16.92 -23.62 -13.32
N ALA A 261 -18.16 -23.92 -13.67
CA ALA A 261 -19.00 -24.80 -12.90
C ALA A 261 -18.37 -26.20 -12.98
N HIS A 262 -17.70 -26.62 -11.91
CA HIS A 262 -17.29 -28.00 -11.76
C HIS A 262 -18.56 -28.84 -11.57
N SER A 263 -19.08 -29.34 -12.69
CA SER A 263 -20.10 -30.38 -12.73
C SER A 263 -19.38 -31.72 -12.51
N SER A 264 -19.19 -32.12 -11.26
CA SER A 264 -18.69 -33.46 -10.93
C SER A 264 -19.87 -34.44 -10.91
N GLY A 265 -20.11 -35.05 -12.06
CA GLY A 265 -20.94 -36.26 -12.22
C GLY A 265 -20.32 -37.44 -11.46
N GLY A 266 -21.21 -38.26 -10.90
CA GLY A 266 -20.87 -39.27 -9.89
C GLY A 266 -20.22 -40.56 -10.41
N THR A 267 -19.75 -41.32 -9.42
CA THR A 267 -19.53 -42.77 -9.28
C THR A 267 -18.43 -42.86 -8.21
N GLY A 268 -18.59 -43.42 -7.02
CA GLY A 268 -19.25 -44.65 -6.59
C GLY A 268 -18.38 -45.23 -5.47
N SER A 269 -19.01 -45.65 -4.37
CA SER A 269 -18.57 -46.75 -3.49
C SER A 269 -17.54 -46.51 -2.35
N LEU A 270 -18.14 -46.48 -1.14
CA LEU A 270 -17.81 -47.19 0.12
C LEU A 270 -16.71 -46.70 1.09
N ASP A 271 -17.22 -46.35 2.27
CA ASP A 271 -16.77 -46.64 3.65
C ASP A 271 -15.41 -46.14 4.14
N VAL A 272 -15.44 -45.21 5.11
CA VAL A 272 -15.29 -45.49 6.56
C VAL A 272 -15.39 -44.16 7.34
N THR A 273 -16.26 -44.16 8.36
CA THR A 273 -16.69 -43.06 9.26
C THR A 273 -15.73 -42.87 10.48
N PRO A 274 -15.95 -41.91 11.41
CA PRO A 274 -14.93 -40.93 11.83
C PRO A 274 -14.66 -40.93 13.36
N SER A 275 -13.79 -40.05 13.85
CA SER A 275 -13.81 -39.44 15.21
C SER A 275 -12.68 -38.40 15.29
N ALA A 276 -12.99 -37.11 15.46
CA ALA A 276 -13.27 -36.41 16.73
C ALA A 276 -11.99 -36.02 17.47
N PHE A 277 -11.72 -34.71 17.63
CA PHE A 277 -11.12 -34.12 18.83
C PHE A 277 -11.49 -32.64 18.93
N LEU A 278 -12.40 -32.36 19.87
CA LEU A 278 -12.53 -31.13 20.65
C LEU A 278 -11.66 -31.34 21.90
N VAL A 279 -10.78 -30.40 22.25
CA VAL A 279 -10.30 -30.18 23.62
C VAL A 279 -9.98 -28.69 23.81
N GLU A 280 -10.66 -28.10 24.81
CA GLU A 280 -10.43 -26.87 25.59
C GLU A 280 -10.27 -25.50 24.89
#